data_AF-B1WXF0-F1
#
_entry.id   AF-B1WXF0-F1
#
_cell.length_a   1.000
_cell.length_b   1.000
_cell.length_c   1.000
_cell.angle_alpha   90.00
_cell.angle_beta   90.00
_cell.angle_gamma   90.00
#
_symmetry.space_group_name_H-M   'P 1'
#
loop_
_entity.id
_entity.type
_entity.pdbx_description
1 polymer ?
#
loop_
_entity_poly.entity_id
_entity_poly.type
_entity_poly.pdbx_seq_one_letter_code
_entity_poly.pdbx_strand_id
1 'polypeptide(L)' 'MTCEQLQKSYQQQLVKAGVSQHKAEQAAKTLSFQELQIIGEIWQDWGKVVARLG' A
#
# COMPACT_ATOMS: atom_id res chain seq x y z
N MET A 1 -2.28 4.50 13.34
CA MET A 1 -1.79 3.16 12.95
C MET A 1 -0.34 3.04 13.35
N THR A 2 0.11 1.86 13.78
CA THR A 2 1.53 1.56 13.98
C THR A 2 2.22 1.26 12.63
N CYS A 3 3.56 1.26 12.61
CA CYS A 3 4.32 0.88 11.42
C CYS A 3 3.96 -0.54 10.94
N GLU A 4 3.87 -1.51 11.85
CA GLU A 4 3.49 -2.89 11.54
C GLU A 4 2.10 -3.00 10.90
N GLN A 5 1.14 -2.18 11.35
CA GLN A 5 -0.21 -2.14 10.77
C GLN A 5 -0.21 -1.59 9.34
N LEU A 6 0.61 -0.56 9.06
CA LEU A 6 0.78 -0.03 7.72
C LEU A 6 1.49 -1.01 6.81
N GLN A 7 2.56 -1.66 7.27
CA GLN A 7 3.26 -2.70 6.52
C GLN A 7 2.32 -3.84 6.13
N LYS A 8 1.53 -4.35 7.09
CA LYS A 8 0.55 -5.41 6.82
C LYS A 8 -0.52 -4.97 5.82
N SER A 9 -1.04 -3.74 5.96
CA SER A 9 -2.04 -3.21 5.04
C SER A 9 -1.47 -3.07 3.62
N TYR A 10 -0.27 -2.49 3.50
CA TYR A 10 0.40 -2.30 2.22
C TYR A 10 0.72 -3.64 1.54
N GLN A 11 1.26 -4.61 2.28
CA GLN A 11 1.48 -5.97 1.80
C GLN A 11 0.19 -6.58 1.21
N GLN A 12 -0.93 -6.47 1.93
CA GLN A 12 -2.21 -7.01 1.47
C GLN A 12 -2.70 -6.34 0.18
N GLN A 13 -2.51 -5.03 0.04
CA GLN A 13 -2.89 -4.32 -1.19
C GLN A 13 -2.02 -4.75 -2.38
N LEU A 14 -0.71 -4.93 -2.18
CA LEU A 14 0.17 -5.45 -3.23
C LEU A 14 -0.25 -6.85 -3.68
N VAL A 15 -0.60 -7.74 -2.76
CA VAL A 15 -1.09 -9.08 -3.09
C VAL A 15 -2.40 -9.01 -3.88
N LYS A 16 -3.34 -8.14 -3.49
CA LYS A 16 -4.60 -7.92 -4.23
C LYS A 16 -4.37 -7.38 -5.64
N ALA A 17 -3.31 -6.58 -5.82
CA ALA A 17 -2.89 -6.08 -7.13
C ALA A 17 -2.13 -7.12 -7.98
N GLY A 18 -1.96 -8.35 -7.49
CA GLY A 18 -1.30 -9.45 -8.21
C GLY A 18 0.20 -9.59 -7.96
N VAL A 19 0.78 -8.84 -7.01
CA VAL A 19 2.18 -9.01 -6.62
C VAL A 19 2.32 -10.31 -5.81
N SER A 20 3.38 -11.08 -6.07
CA SER A 20 3.63 -12.32 -5.31
C SER A 20 3.82 -12.03 -3.82
N GLN A 21 3.34 -12.95 -2.96
CA GLN A 21 3.35 -12.74 -1.51
C GLN A 21 4.75 -12.43 -0.96
N HIS A 22 5.78 -13.11 -1.46
CA HIS A 22 7.16 -12.86 -1.06
C HIS A 22 7.63 -11.44 -1.40
N LYS A 23 7.36 -10.97 -2.62
CA LYS A 23 7.73 -9.61 -3.05
C LYS A 23 6.95 -8.56 -2.28
N ALA A 24 5.66 -8.81 -2.01
CA ALA A 24 4.82 -7.92 -1.22
C ALA A 24 5.30 -7.78 0.23
N GLU A 25 5.74 -8.89 0.84
CA GLU A 25 6.31 -8.89 2.19
C GLU A 25 7.63 -8.12 2.24
N GLN A 26 8.53 -8.37 1.29
CA GLN A 26 9.81 -7.67 1.20
C GLN A 26 9.61 -6.16 1.01
N ALA A 27 8.74 -5.75 0.10
CA ALA A 27 8.43 -4.34 -0.13
C ALA A 27 7.88 -3.66 1.13
N ALA A 28 6.92 -4.31 1.82
CA ALA A 28 6.36 -3.76 3.05
C ALA A 28 7.39 -3.60 4.16
N LYS A 29 8.33 -4.54 4.31
CA LYS A 29 9.38 -4.47 5.35
C LYS A 29 10.51 -3.48 5.03
N THR A 30 10.69 -3.13 3.76
CA THR A 30 11.78 -2.24 3.31
C THR A 30 11.44 -0.76 3.53
N LEU A 31 10.16 -0.40 3.43
CA LEU A 31 9.71 0.98 3.52
C LEU A 31 9.60 1.46 4.97
N SER A 32 9.96 2.73 5.17
CA SER A 32 9.76 3.43 6.43
C SER A 32 8.29 3.75 6.68
N PHE A 33 7.97 4.10 7.93
CA PHE A 33 6.62 4.54 8.32
C PHE A 33 6.13 5.71 7.45
N GLN A 34 6.98 6.71 7.21
CA GLN A 34 6.61 7.91 6.47
C GLN A 34 6.35 7.61 4.99
N GLU A 35 7.17 6.76 4.36
CA GLU A 35 6.93 6.34 2.98
C GLU A 35 5.63 5.55 2.84
N LEU A 36 5.32 4.67 3.80
CA LEU A 36 4.05 3.94 3.83
C LEU A 36 2.84 4.87 3.98
N GLN A 37 2.95 5.95 4.76
CA GLN A 37 1.89 6.96 4.87
C GLN A 37 1.65 7.67 3.53
N ILE A 38 2.73 8.16 2.90
CA ILE A 38 2.66 8.87 1.61
C ILE A 38 2.01 7.97 0.54
N ILE A 39 2.42 6.69 0.48
CA ILE A 39 1.83 5.73 -0.46
C ILE A 39 0.33 5.55 -0.19
N GLY A 40 -0.07 5.45 1.08
CA GLY A 40 -1.48 5.34 1.47
C GLY A 40 -2.31 6.53 1.01
N GLU A 41 -1.78 7.75 1.18
CA GLU A 41 -2.41 9.00 0.72
C GLU A 41 -2.55 9.03 -0.80
N ILE A 42 -1.47 8.73 -1.54
CA ILE A 42 -1.48 8.66 -3.01
C ILE A 42 -2.54 7.66 -3.49
N TRP A 43 -2.61 6.48 -2.88
CA TRP A 43 -3.54 5.44 -3.30
C TRP A 43 -5.00 5.87 -3.08
N GLN A 44 -5.30 6.51 -1.94
CA GLN A 44 -6.63 7.04 -1.68
C GLN A 44 -7.03 8.12 -2.69
N ASP A 45 -6.13 9.05 -2.99
CA ASP A 45 -6.41 10.11 -3.95
C ASP A 45 -6.56 9.58 -5.36
N TRP A 46 -5.73 8.62 -5.77
CA TRP A 46 -5.88 7.94 -7.05
C TRP A 46 -7.22 7.20 -7.16
N GLY A 47 -7.65 6.51 -6.10
CA GLY A 47 -8.96 5.85 -6.06
C GLY A 47 -10.13 6.82 -6.31
N LYS A 48 -10.05 8.05 -5.78
CA LYS A 48 -11.05 9.11 -6.05
C LYS A 48 -11.03 9.56 -7.51
N VAL A 49 -9.85 9.64 -8.13
CA VAL A 49 -9.71 10.00 -9.55
C VAL A 49 -10.37 8.94 -10.42
N VAL A 50 -10.04 7.66 -10.21
CA VAL A 50 -10.61 6.56 -11.00
C VAL A 50 -12.13 6.48 -10.84
N ALA A 51 -12.65 6.65 -9.62
CA ALA A 51 -14.09 6.61 -9.36
C ALA A 51 -14.88 7.73 -10.05
N ARG A 52 -14.24 8.85 -10.43
CA ARG A 52 -14.88 9.93 -11.19
C ARG A 52 -14.92 9.68 -12.70
N LEU A 53 -14.17 8.68 -13.18
CA LEU A 53 -14.07 8.35 -14.61
C LEU A 53 -15.04 7.23 -15.02
N GLY A 54 -15.72 6.57 -14.08
CA GLY A 54 -16.74 5.55 -14.31
C GLY A 54 -18.13 6.05 -13.94
#